data_AF-A0AAW0F2R5-F1
#
_entry.id   AF-A0AAW0F2R5-F1
#
_cell.length_a   1.000
_cell.length_b   1.000
_cell.length_c   1.000
_cell.angle_alpha   90.00
_cell.angle_beta   90.00
_cell.angle_gamma   90.00
#
_symmetry.space_group_name_H-M   'P 1'
#
loop_
_entity.id
_entity.type
_entity.pdbx_description
1 polymer ?
#
loop_
_entity_poly.entity_id
_entity_poly.type
_entity_poly.pdbx_seq_one_letter_code
_entity_poly.pdbx_strand_id
1 'polypeptide(L)'
;MPPQPSHAPEVITELPLEQQLALLAAPAMTPSGHFLTHLLAPQTAPIQMQRMPRHRSLKISIARLTAGMREGLWARRTWKQMESLWSRLHAYAAQRALPISDQTATLFVHDLDVAPTTKVGYASSLANLFRKMGLPSEVLRTYAQSQRGLGGARPTNQATPIPRAELLAIAAAQPTRLQVALLLAWKTASRWDDIARMTKRSLLSLREDEIIVDFGSETKTSRARPFRPEMLVVVKGDLTATIAAYLQRMLGSRHWSKDARLFPYPTSAIRELLRPAGYKAHSIKRGALTYVAQRMVGTDIPLHLVGVLARHAASTVNIAPVTLRYLQDVRAAARLIGTGSLTQLL
;
A
#
# COMPACT_ATOMS: atom_id res chain seq x y z
N MET A 1 41.89 38.14 -20.80
CA MET A 1 41.06 37.76 -19.65
C MET A 1 41.98 37.23 -18.56
N PRO A 2 41.93 37.76 -17.33
CA PRO A 2 42.80 37.31 -16.24
C PRO A 2 42.34 35.93 -15.70
N PRO A 3 43.25 35.11 -15.13
CA PRO A 3 42.90 33.81 -14.57
C PRO A 3 42.14 33.97 -13.24
N GLN A 4 41.13 33.13 -13.04
CA GLN A 4 40.34 33.07 -11.80
C GLN A 4 41.16 32.50 -10.62
N PRO A 5 40.95 33.01 -9.39
CA PRO A 5 41.63 32.49 -8.21
C PRO A 5 41.01 31.17 -7.72
N SER A 6 41.91 30.26 -7.33
CA SER A 6 41.65 28.98 -6.66
C SER A 6 41.06 29.22 -5.26
N HIS A 7 39.88 28.68 -4.99
CA HIS A 7 39.30 28.61 -3.63
C HIS A 7 39.88 27.40 -2.88
N ALA A 8 40.69 27.67 -1.85
CA ALA A 8 41.06 26.70 -0.84
C ALA A 8 39.86 26.44 0.11
N PRO A 9 39.69 25.21 0.64
CA PRO A 9 38.60 24.89 1.55
C PRO A 9 38.80 25.53 2.94
N GLU A 10 37.74 26.18 3.45
CA GLU A 10 37.66 26.70 4.81
C GLU A 10 37.80 25.55 5.83
N VAL A 11 38.82 25.65 6.67
CA VAL A 11 39.01 24.80 7.84
C VAL A 11 38.08 25.31 8.94
N ILE A 12 37.03 24.55 9.25
CA ILE A 12 36.17 24.80 10.42
C ILE A 12 36.98 24.39 11.66
N THR A 13 37.51 25.37 12.38
CA THR A 13 38.12 25.16 13.69
C THR A 13 37.02 24.96 14.73
N GLU A 14 36.94 23.75 15.30
CA GLU A 14 36.07 23.45 16.44
C GLU A 14 36.43 24.33 17.65
N LEU A 15 35.41 24.88 18.32
CA LEU A 15 35.58 25.69 19.53
C LEU A 15 36.16 24.84 20.67
N PRO A 16 37.12 25.35 21.45
CA PRO A 16 37.70 24.63 22.59
C PRO A 16 36.63 24.16 23.58
N LEU A 17 36.83 22.96 24.12
CA LEU A 17 35.90 22.25 25.02
C LEU A 17 35.42 23.11 26.21
N GLU A 18 36.24 24.04 26.68
CA GLU A 18 35.90 24.95 27.78
C GLU A 18 34.81 25.98 27.42
N GLN A 19 34.74 26.42 26.16
CA GLN A 19 33.66 27.30 25.68
C GLN A 19 32.36 26.54 25.43
N GLN A 20 32.44 25.25 25.11
CA GLN A 20 31.26 24.39 24.98
C GLN A 20 30.62 24.10 26.36
N LEU A 21 31.44 23.99 27.41
CA LEU A 21 30.97 23.77 28.78
C LEU A 21 30.36 25.02 29.43
N ALA A 22 30.80 26.22 29.04
CA ALA A 22 30.20 27.48 29.51
C ALA A 22 28.76 27.70 28.99
N LEU A 23 28.43 27.15 27.81
CA LEU A 23 27.07 27.21 27.23
C LEU A 23 26.07 26.27 27.93
N LEU A 24 26.56 25.23 28.63
CA LEU A 24 25.72 24.28 29.38
C LEU A 24 25.47 24.71 30.83
N ALA A 25 26.16 25.74 31.32
CA ALA A 25 26.07 26.21 32.71
C ALA A 25 25.19 27.46 32.90
N ALA A 26 24.44 27.89 31.88
CA ALA A 26 23.52 29.03 32.02
C ALA A 26 22.33 28.67 32.93
N PRO A 27 22.00 29.49 33.94
CA PRO A 27 20.95 29.20 34.91
C PRO A 27 19.56 29.20 34.25
N ALA A 28 18.77 28.19 34.58
CA ALA A 28 17.39 28.04 34.16
C ALA A 28 16.56 29.29 34.53
N MET A 29 16.00 29.94 33.52
CA MET A 29 14.97 30.97 33.72
C MET A 29 13.79 30.35 34.45
N THR A 30 13.54 30.82 35.66
CA THR A 30 12.33 30.56 36.44
C THR A 30 11.10 31.07 35.67
N PRO A 31 10.06 30.25 35.46
CA PRO A 31 8.79 30.74 34.95
C PRO A 31 8.09 31.53 36.05
N SER A 32 7.92 32.82 35.82
CA SER A 32 7.11 33.74 36.60
C SER A 32 5.66 33.24 36.77
N GLY A 33 5.37 32.59 37.89
CA GLY A 33 4.42 32.99 38.95
C GLY A 33 2.99 33.48 38.65
N HIS A 34 2.50 33.55 37.41
CA HIS A 34 1.19 34.18 37.13
C HIS A 34 0.22 33.36 36.23
N PHE A 35 0.48 32.06 36.00
CA PHE A 35 -0.38 31.23 35.14
C PHE A 35 -1.22 30.17 35.88
N LEU A 36 -1.07 30.01 37.21
CA LEU A 36 -1.73 28.95 37.98
C LEU A 36 -2.91 29.39 38.87
N THR A 37 -3.31 30.67 38.83
CA THR A 37 -4.41 31.17 39.68
C THR A 37 -5.80 31.17 39.00
N HIS A 38 -5.89 30.81 37.71
CA HIS A 38 -7.17 30.76 36.99
C HIS A 38 -7.74 29.34 36.77
N LEU A 39 -7.08 28.29 37.29
CA LEU A 39 -7.47 26.89 37.09
C LEU A 39 -8.24 26.27 38.28
N LEU A 40 -8.59 27.05 39.31
CA LEU A 40 -9.30 26.58 40.51
C LEU A 40 -10.50 27.46 40.91
N ALA A 41 -11.25 28.00 39.96
CA ALA A 41 -12.56 28.58 40.24
C ALA A 41 -13.65 27.51 39.99
N PRO A 42 -14.51 27.17 40.98
CA PRO A 42 -15.65 26.31 40.74
C PRO A 42 -16.72 27.11 39.98
N GLN A 43 -16.79 26.96 38.66
CA GLN A 43 -17.99 27.36 37.92
C GLN A 43 -19.04 26.26 38.05
N THR A 44 -19.89 26.39 39.06
CA THR A 44 -21.17 25.69 39.16
C THR A 44 -22.16 26.31 38.17
N ALA A 45 -22.06 25.93 36.90
CA ALA A 45 -23.16 26.04 35.95
C ALA A 45 -23.72 24.63 35.71
N PRO A 46 -25.04 24.39 35.85
CA PRO A 46 -25.60 23.09 35.58
C PRO A 46 -25.49 22.81 34.07
N ILE A 47 -24.56 21.94 33.69
CA ILE A 47 -24.58 21.30 32.38
C ILE A 47 -25.86 20.48 32.33
N GLN A 48 -26.88 21.01 31.66
CA GLN A 48 -27.99 20.20 31.19
C GLN A 48 -27.39 19.12 30.27
N MET A 49 -27.11 17.95 30.86
CA MET A 49 -26.92 16.72 30.11
C MET A 49 -28.22 16.48 29.36
N GLN A 50 -28.27 16.90 28.09
CA GLN A 50 -29.21 16.34 27.15
C GLN A 50 -28.97 14.83 27.12
N ARG A 51 -29.80 14.08 27.84
CA ARG A 51 -29.89 12.63 27.73
C ARG A 51 -30.29 12.33 26.29
N MET A 52 -29.30 12.07 25.44
CA MET A 52 -29.58 11.53 24.11
C MET A 52 -30.28 10.17 24.28
N PRO A 53 -31.39 9.91 23.56
CA PRO A 53 -32.13 8.67 23.69
C PRO A 53 -31.30 7.49 23.17
N ARG A 54 -30.91 6.61 24.11
CA ARG A 54 -29.87 5.58 23.99
C ARG A 54 -30.13 4.45 22.97
N HIS A 55 -31.23 4.46 22.21
CA HIS A 55 -31.55 3.37 21.28
C HIS A 55 -32.02 3.80 19.88
N ARG A 56 -32.51 5.03 19.68
CA ARG A 56 -32.96 5.50 18.34
C ARG A 56 -31.81 6.07 17.49
N SER A 57 -30.80 6.69 18.10
CA SER A 57 -29.64 7.25 17.38
C SER A 57 -28.74 6.17 16.76
N LEU A 58 -28.63 4.98 17.38
CA LEU A 58 -27.77 3.89 16.91
C LEU A 58 -28.24 3.25 15.59
N LYS A 59 -29.56 3.01 15.46
CA LYS A 59 -30.16 2.53 14.21
C LYS A 59 -30.05 3.56 13.10
N ILE A 60 -30.16 4.85 13.42
CA ILE A 60 -30.02 5.96 12.46
C ILE A 60 -28.56 6.12 11.99
N SER A 61 -27.57 5.93 12.86
CA SER A 61 -26.14 6.02 12.49
C SER A 61 -25.70 4.87 11.58
N ILE A 62 -26.12 3.63 11.86
CA ILE A 62 -25.85 2.50 10.96
C ILE A 62 -26.70 2.61 9.68
N ALA A 63 -27.94 3.08 9.75
CA ALA A 63 -28.79 3.34 8.57
C ALA A 63 -28.21 4.41 7.63
N ARG A 64 -27.63 5.49 8.18
CA ARG A 64 -26.91 6.53 7.39
C ARG A 64 -25.60 6.00 6.80
N LEU A 65 -24.86 5.18 7.54
CA LEU A 65 -23.65 4.52 7.03
C LEU A 65 -23.97 3.46 5.96
N THR A 66 -25.10 2.75 6.08
CA THR A 66 -25.61 1.78 5.09
C THR A 66 -26.24 2.47 3.87
N ALA A 67 -26.81 3.67 4.01
CA ALA A 67 -27.25 4.46 2.85
C ALA A 67 -26.05 4.84 1.96
N GLY A 68 -24.93 5.27 2.55
CA GLY A 68 -23.67 5.49 1.82
C GLY A 68 -23.06 4.22 1.20
N MET A 69 -23.53 3.02 1.58
CA MET A 69 -23.12 1.75 0.95
C MET A 69 -23.75 1.52 -0.43
N ARG A 70 -24.91 2.13 -0.73
CA ARG A 70 -25.49 2.06 -2.10
C ARG A 70 -24.63 2.79 -3.12
N GLU A 71 -23.79 3.74 -2.69
CA GLU A 71 -23.06 4.66 -3.58
C GLU A 71 -21.58 4.28 -3.81
N GLY A 72 -21.15 3.05 -3.49
CA GLY A 72 -19.82 2.56 -3.92
C GLY A 72 -18.61 3.22 -3.25
N LEU A 73 -18.80 3.92 -2.11
CA LEU A 73 -17.75 4.69 -1.43
C LEU A 73 -16.60 3.85 -0.84
N TRP A 74 -16.86 2.59 -0.48
CA TRP A 74 -15.87 1.68 0.13
C TRP A 74 -15.87 0.28 -0.49
N ALA A 75 -14.70 -0.36 -0.48
CA ALA A 75 -14.58 -1.76 -0.86
C ALA A 75 -15.25 -2.64 0.21
N ARG A 76 -15.91 -3.73 -0.20
CA ARG A 76 -16.63 -4.65 0.69
C ARG A 76 -15.80 -5.14 1.89
N ARG A 77 -14.50 -5.42 1.67
CA ARG A 77 -13.58 -5.83 2.74
C ARG A 77 -13.33 -4.73 3.76
N THR A 78 -13.14 -3.49 3.30
CA THR A 78 -12.96 -2.32 4.17
C THR A 78 -14.20 -2.11 5.04
N TRP A 79 -15.40 -2.24 4.46
CA TRP A 79 -16.65 -2.14 5.22
C TRP A 79 -16.76 -3.22 6.29
N LYS A 80 -16.60 -4.50 5.93
CA LYS A 80 -16.65 -5.60 6.91
C LYS A 80 -15.67 -5.41 8.07
N GLN A 81 -14.48 -4.88 7.78
CA GLN A 81 -13.49 -4.56 8.81
C GLN A 81 -13.96 -3.41 9.71
N MET A 82 -14.51 -2.33 9.13
CA MET A 82 -15.04 -1.20 9.90
C MET A 82 -16.23 -1.60 10.77
N GLU A 83 -17.16 -2.39 10.23
CA GLU A 83 -18.31 -2.94 10.94
C GLU A 83 -17.85 -3.80 12.13
N SER A 84 -16.93 -4.74 11.89
CA SER A 84 -16.36 -5.56 12.96
C SER A 84 -15.68 -4.72 14.05
N LEU A 85 -14.90 -3.71 13.65
CA LEU A 85 -14.18 -2.84 14.59
C LEU A 85 -15.13 -1.98 15.41
N TRP A 86 -16.20 -1.48 14.79
CA TRP A 86 -17.24 -0.69 15.44
C TRP A 86 -18.04 -1.51 16.46
N SER A 87 -18.46 -2.72 16.09
CA SER A 87 -19.16 -3.62 17.02
C SER A 87 -18.30 -3.98 18.23
N ARG A 88 -16.99 -4.20 18.03
CA ARG A 88 -16.04 -4.46 19.13
C ARG A 88 -15.85 -3.24 20.04
N LEU A 89 -15.76 -2.04 19.48
CA LEU A 89 -15.70 -0.80 20.26
C LEU A 89 -16.96 -0.64 21.12
N HIS A 90 -18.15 -0.90 20.56
CA HIS A 90 -19.39 -0.84 21.32
C HIS A 90 -19.43 -1.83 22.47
N ALA A 91 -19.01 -3.08 22.23
CA ALA A 91 -18.95 -4.09 23.27
C ALA A 91 -17.98 -3.67 24.39
N TYR A 92 -16.79 -3.17 24.03
CA TYR A 92 -15.80 -2.66 24.97
C TYR A 92 -16.34 -1.50 25.81
N ALA A 93 -16.99 -0.53 25.18
CA ALA A 93 -17.57 0.63 25.86
C ALA A 93 -18.71 0.22 26.81
N ALA A 94 -19.59 -0.69 26.38
CA ALA A 94 -20.68 -1.20 27.19
C ALA A 94 -20.17 -1.96 28.42
N GLN A 95 -19.17 -2.84 28.25
CA GLN A 95 -18.56 -3.61 29.34
C GLN A 95 -17.94 -2.72 30.42
N ARG A 96 -17.40 -1.56 30.02
CA ARG A 96 -16.74 -0.61 30.93
C ARG A 96 -17.63 0.56 31.34
N ALA A 97 -18.92 0.54 30.96
CA ALA A 97 -19.86 1.64 31.16
C ALA A 97 -19.35 3.01 30.67
N LEU A 98 -18.56 3.03 29.60
CA LEU A 98 -17.98 4.24 29.01
C LEU A 98 -18.86 4.76 27.87
N PRO A 99 -18.95 6.09 27.66
CA PRO A 99 -19.58 6.64 26.47
C PRO A 99 -18.72 6.35 25.23
N ILE A 100 -19.35 6.27 24.06
CA ILE A 100 -18.62 6.22 22.78
C ILE A 100 -18.01 7.60 22.54
N SER A 101 -16.70 7.68 22.67
CA SER A 101 -15.91 8.90 22.53
C SER A 101 -14.56 8.60 21.88
N ASP A 102 -13.86 9.64 21.45
CA ASP A 102 -12.51 9.56 20.88
C ASP A 102 -11.51 8.93 21.86
N GLN A 103 -11.65 9.27 23.16
CA GLN A 103 -10.87 8.71 24.25
C GLN A 103 -11.18 7.21 24.46
N THR A 104 -12.46 6.84 24.54
CA THR A 104 -12.87 5.42 24.69
C THR A 104 -12.40 4.59 23.51
N ALA A 105 -12.48 5.12 22.28
CA ALA A 105 -11.98 4.45 21.09
C ALA A 105 -10.45 4.29 21.11
N THR A 106 -9.74 5.29 21.61
CA THR A 106 -8.28 5.21 21.78
C THR A 106 -7.90 4.16 22.81
N LEU A 107 -8.54 4.15 23.98
CA LEU A 107 -8.35 3.13 25.01
C LEU A 107 -8.66 1.72 24.48
N PHE A 108 -9.77 1.57 23.76
CA PHE A 108 -10.12 0.32 23.10
C PHE A 108 -8.98 -0.17 22.20
N VAL A 109 -8.46 0.66 21.30
CA VAL A 109 -7.36 0.25 20.39
C VAL A 109 -6.06 0.00 21.15
N HIS A 110 -5.81 0.74 22.23
CA HIS A 110 -4.65 0.54 23.10
C HIS A 110 -4.68 -0.81 23.81
N ASP A 111 -5.83 -1.19 24.37
CA ASP A 111 -6.03 -2.43 25.10
C ASP A 111 -5.99 -3.68 24.21
N LEU A 112 -6.10 -3.53 22.88
CA LEU A 112 -5.98 -4.67 21.98
C LEU A 112 -4.55 -5.23 22.00
N ASP A 113 -4.44 -6.53 22.24
CA ASP A 113 -3.18 -7.26 22.11
C ASP A 113 -2.87 -7.55 20.64
N VAL A 114 -2.47 -6.50 19.92
CA VAL A 114 -2.10 -6.55 18.50
C VAL A 114 -0.86 -5.69 18.25
N ALA A 115 -0.14 -6.00 17.17
CA ALA A 115 1.04 -5.24 16.78
C ALA A 115 0.76 -3.73 16.61
N PRO A 116 1.73 -2.83 16.89
CA PRO A 116 1.56 -1.38 16.73
C PRO A 116 1.03 -0.97 15.35
N THR A 117 1.49 -1.62 14.28
CA THR A 117 0.99 -1.38 12.91
C THR A 117 -0.50 -1.68 12.75
N THR A 118 -0.99 -2.74 13.40
CA THR A 118 -2.42 -3.05 13.46
C THR A 118 -3.17 -2.00 14.27
N LYS A 119 -2.60 -1.52 15.39
CA LYS A 119 -3.17 -0.42 16.18
C LYS A 119 -3.30 0.87 15.36
N VAL A 120 -2.29 1.23 14.58
CA VAL A 120 -2.35 2.36 13.61
C VAL A 120 -3.52 2.17 12.64
N GLY A 121 -3.68 0.97 12.08
CA GLY A 121 -4.75 0.65 11.14
C GLY A 121 -6.15 0.77 11.76
N TYR A 122 -6.33 0.26 12.98
CA TYR A 122 -7.58 0.37 13.72
C TYR A 122 -7.90 1.80 14.12
N ALA A 123 -6.93 2.52 14.70
CA ALA A 123 -7.09 3.92 15.08
C ALA A 123 -7.43 4.81 13.87
N SER A 124 -6.74 4.63 12.74
CA SER A 124 -7.03 5.37 11.50
C SER A 124 -8.42 5.06 10.94
N SER A 125 -8.86 3.79 11.04
CA SER A 125 -10.18 3.37 10.58
C SER A 125 -11.30 3.97 11.45
N LEU A 126 -11.13 3.96 12.77
CA LEU A 126 -12.06 4.58 13.72
C LEU A 126 -12.07 6.10 13.58
N ALA A 127 -10.92 6.75 13.45
CA ALA A 127 -10.86 8.20 13.23
C ALA A 127 -11.64 8.62 11.97
N ASN A 128 -11.48 7.87 10.87
CA ASN A 128 -12.23 8.13 9.64
C ASN A 128 -13.74 7.89 9.82
N LEU A 129 -14.14 6.89 10.61
CA LEU A 129 -15.53 6.63 10.94
C LEU A 129 -16.13 7.75 11.79
N PHE A 130 -15.44 8.16 12.85
CA PHE A 130 -15.84 9.26 13.74
C PHE A 130 -16.03 10.55 12.96
N ARG A 131 -15.05 10.93 12.14
CA ARG A 131 -15.14 12.10 11.25
C ARG A 131 -16.38 12.06 10.36
N LYS A 132 -16.71 10.90 9.79
CA LYS A 132 -17.92 10.74 8.95
C LYS A 132 -19.23 10.83 9.73
N MET A 133 -19.20 10.52 11.03
CA MET A 133 -20.35 10.67 11.94
C MET A 133 -20.41 12.06 12.58
N GLY A 134 -19.48 12.97 12.26
CA GLY A 134 -19.37 14.27 12.91
C GLY A 134 -18.87 14.21 14.35
N LEU A 135 -18.20 13.12 14.74
CA LEU A 135 -17.60 12.97 16.07
C LEU A 135 -16.12 13.42 16.07
N PRO A 136 -15.61 13.95 17.20
CA PRO A 136 -14.18 14.26 17.36
C PRO A 136 -13.28 13.04 17.13
N SER A 137 -12.09 13.25 16.55
CA SER A 137 -11.15 12.14 16.25
C SER A 137 -9.66 12.49 16.43
N GLU A 138 -9.36 13.60 17.11
CA GLU A 138 -8.01 14.12 17.26
C GLU A 138 -7.13 13.25 18.16
N VAL A 139 -7.70 12.65 19.21
CA VAL A 139 -6.99 11.73 20.11
C VAL A 139 -6.63 10.45 19.36
N LEU A 140 -7.58 9.85 18.62
CA LEU A 140 -7.31 8.68 17.77
C LEU A 140 -6.24 8.97 16.70
N ARG A 141 -6.26 10.15 16.09
CA ARG A 141 -5.26 10.54 15.08
C ARG A 141 -3.87 10.70 15.68
N THR A 142 -3.77 11.38 16.82
CA THR A 142 -2.51 11.56 17.57
C THR A 142 -1.97 10.22 18.04
N TYR A 143 -2.84 9.35 18.56
CA TYR A 143 -2.50 7.99 18.93
C TYR A 143 -2.01 7.17 17.73
N ALA A 144 -2.68 7.25 16.57
CA ALA A 144 -2.21 6.59 15.36
C ALA A 144 -0.82 7.09 14.93
N GLN A 145 -0.51 8.39 15.12
CA GLN A 145 0.80 8.94 14.83
C GLN A 145 1.88 8.43 15.80
N SER A 146 1.60 8.38 17.11
CA SER A 146 2.57 7.84 18.08
C SER A 146 2.86 6.35 17.83
N GLN A 147 1.83 5.56 17.50
CA GLN A 147 2.00 4.16 17.15
C GLN A 147 2.77 3.93 15.84
N ARG A 148 2.76 4.89 14.90
CA ARG A 148 3.61 4.82 13.69
C ARG A 148 5.10 4.93 14.04
N GLY A 149 5.46 5.83 14.96
CA GLY A 149 6.84 5.94 15.45
C GLY A 149 7.33 4.63 16.07
N LEU A 150 6.51 4.03 16.94
CA LEU A 150 6.80 2.73 17.56
C LEU A 150 6.80 1.56 16.55
N GLY A 151 5.93 1.61 15.55
CA GLY A 151 5.83 0.61 14.49
C GLY A 151 6.97 0.65 13.49
N GLY A 152 7.54 1.83 13.23
CA GLY A 152 8.68 2.01 12.33
C GLY A 152 9.99 1.41 12.86
N ALA A 153 10.14 1.36 14.19
CA ALA A 153 11.30 0.74 14.85
C ALA A 153 11.26 -0.80 14.82
N ARG A 154 10.12 -1.42 14.48
CA ARG A 154 9.99 -2.89 14.42
C ARG A 154 10.23 -3.39 13.00
N PRO A 155 11.04 -4.44 12.80
CA PRO A 155 11.16 -5.10 11.51
C PRO A 155 9.77 -5.50 10.99
N THR A 156 9.43 -5.06 9.79
CA THR A 156 8.18 -5.50 9.17
C THR A 156 8.34 -6.96 8.75
N ASN A 157 7.42 -7.83 9.19
CA ASN A 157 7.32 -9.23 8.75
C ASN A 157 6.97 -9.28 7.25
N GLN A 158 7.97 -9.09 6.39
CA GLN A 158 7.84 -9.17 4.95
C GLN A 158 7.91 -10.63 4.50
N ALA A 159 7.17 -10.98 3.44
CA ALA A 159 7.17 -12.33 2.89
C ALA A 159 8.58 -12.70 2.38
N THR A 160 9.14 -13.85 2.74
CA THR A 160 10.43 -14.33 2.22
C THR A 160 10.41 -14.34 0.68
N PRO A 161 11.41 -13.77 -0.02
CA PRO A 161 11.46 -13.81 -1.47
C PRO A 161 11.63 -15.25 -1.96
N ILE A 162 10.85 -15.66 -2.97
CA ILE A 162 11.02 -16.98 -3.57
C ILE A 162 12.19 -16.96 -4.57
N PRO A 163 13.16 -17.89 -4.49
CA PRO A 163 14.20 -18.03 -5.51
C PRO A 163 13.60 -18.41 -6.87
N ARG A 164 14.23 -17.94 -7.96
CA ARG A 164 13.75 -18.25 -9.33
C ARG A 164 13.67 -19.75 -9.59
N ALA A 165 14.72 -20.49 -9.25
CA ALA A 165 14.79 -21.94 -9.49
C ALA A 165 13.64 -22.68 -8.78
N GLU A 166 13.33 -22.30 -7.54
CA GLU A 166 12.26 -22.90 -6.77
C GLU A 166 10.88 -22.54 -7.32
N LEU A 167 10.67 -21.29 -7.75
CA LEU A 167 9.42 -20.92 -8.44
C LEU A 167 9.24 -21.73 -9.74
N LEU A 168 10.30 -21.90 -10.53
CA LEU A 168 10.24 -22.67 -11.77
C LEU A 168 9.90 -24.13 -11.50
N ALA A 169 10.48 -24.75 -10.46
CA ALA A 169 10.16 -26.10 -10.05
C ALA A 169 8.69 -26.24 -9.60
N ILE A 170 8.21 -25.32 -8.76
CA ILE A 170 6.80 -25.29 -8.33
C ILE A 170 5.88 -25.13 -9.54
N ALA A 171 6.19 -24.21 -10.45
CA ALA A 171 5.38 -23.94 -11.63
C ALA A 171 5.34 -25.13 -12.59
N ALA A 172 6.47 -25.83 -12.79
CA ALA A 172 6.54 -27.01 -13.65
C ALA A 172 5.70 -28.19 -13.12
N ALA A 173 5.48 -28.26 -11.81
CA ALA A 173 4.60 -29.27 -11.20
C ALA A 173 3.10 -28.93 -11.29
N GLN A 174 2.73 -27.79 -11.86
CA GLN A 174 1.33 -27.36 -11.97
C GLN A 174 0.75 -27.60 -13.38
N PRO A 175 -0.59 -27.69 -13.50
CA PRO A 175 -1.25 -27.62 -14.80
C PRO A 175 -0.81 -26.38 -15.58
N THR A 176 -0.66 -26.51 -16.91
CA THR A 176 -0.05 -25.47 -17.77
C THR A 176 -0.65 -24.08 -17.59
N ARG A 177 -1.96 -23.98 -17.33
CA ARG A 177 -2.63 -22.70 -17.08
C ARG A 177 -2.11 -22.00 -15.82
N LEU A 178 -1.93 -22.74 -14.73
CA LEU A 178 -1.42 -22.22 -13.47
C LEU A 178 0.10 -21.99 -13.54
N GLN A 179 0.83 -22.87 -14.21
CA GLN A 179 2.24 -22.65 -14.53
C GLN A 179 2.42 -21.29 -15.22
N VAL A 180 1.71 -21.02 -16.31
CA VAL A 180 1.80 -19.75 -17.04
C VAL A 180 1.37 -18.57 -16.17
N ALA A 181 0.37 -18.73 -15.30
CA ALA A 181 -0.02 -17.69 -14.35
C ALA A 181 1.11 -17.34 -13.37
N LEU A 182 1.83 -18.33 -12.84
CA LEU A 182 2.97 -18.15 -11.94
C LEU A 182 4.15 -17.49 -12.66
N LEU A 183 4.47 -17.93 -13.89
CA LEU A 183 5.54 -17.34 -14.69
C LEU A 183 5.22 -15.89 -15.05
N LEU A 184 3.97 -15.60 -15.44
CA LEU A 184 3.56 -14.23 -15.72
C LEU A 184 3.58 -13.36 -14.46
N ALA A 185 3.18 -13.90 -13.30
CA ALA A 185 3.28 -13.21 -12.01
C ALA A 185 4.73 -12.83 -11.68
N TRP A 186 5.68 -13.72 -11.96
CA TRP A 186 7.11 -13.50 -11.83
C TRP A 186 7.60 -12.43 -12.79
N LYS A 187 7.44 -12.63 -14.11
CA LYS A 187 7.90 -11.72 -15.16
C LYS A 187 7.38 -10.29 -15.00
N THR A 188 6.20 -10.13 -14.42
CA THR A 188 5.57 -8.80 -14.22
C THR A 188 5.71 -8.27 -12.79
N ALA A 189 6.44 -8.97 -11.90
CA ALA A 189 6.55 -8.68 -10.47
C ALA A 189 5.18 -8.35 -9.82
N SER A 190 4.16 -9.12 -10.18
CA SER A 190 2.77 -8.78 -9.91
C SER A 190 2.25 -9.30 -8.58
N ARG A 191 1.29 -8.58 -7.99
CA ARG A 191 0.46 -9.16 -6.93
C ARG A 191 -0.43 -10.24 -7.55
N TRP A 192 -0.69 -11.31 -6.80
CA TRP A 192 -1.56 -12.38 -7.30
C TRP A 192 -2.97 -11.90 -7.65
N ASP A 193 -3.55 -11.00 -6.85
CA ASP A 193 -4.87 -10.43 -7.15
C ASP A 193 -4.92 -9.72 -8.52
N ASP A 194 -3.80 -9.18 -9.00
CA ASP A 194 -3.74 -8.53 -10.32
C ASP A 194 -3.75 -9.59 -11.42
N ILE A 195 -2.94 -10.65 -11.28
CA ILE A 195 -2.91 -11.81 -12.19
C ILE A 195 -4.27 -12.50 -12.25
N ALA A 196 -4.91 -12.72 -11.10
CA ALA A 196 -6.21 -13.37 -11.02
C ALA A 196 -7.36 -12.56 -11.64
N ARG A 197 -7.18 -11.23 -11.77
CA ARG A 197 -8.14 -10.32 -12.42
C ARG A 197 -7.90 -10.14 -13.91
N MET A 198 -6.76 -10.59 -14.45
CA MET A 198 -6.45 -10.40 -15.86
C MET A 198 -7.52 -11.01 -16.75
N THR A 199 -7.90 -10.26 -17.78
CA THR A 199 -8.80 -10.68 -18.85
C THR A 199 -8.08 -10.57 -20.19
N LYS A 200 -8.76 -10.91 -21.29
CA LYS A 200 -8.21 -10.70 -22.64
C LYS A 200 -7.88 -9.23 -22.89
N ARG A 201 -8.63 -8.29 -22.30
CA ARG A 201 -8.40 -6.84 -22.43
C ARG A 201 -7.10 -6.39 -21.77
N SER A 202 -6.60 -7.14 -20.79
CA SER A 202 -5.32 -6.87 -20.15
C SER A 202 -4.12 -7.13 -21.05
N LEU A 203 -4.29 -7.81 -22.19
CA LEU A 203 -3.20 -8.09 -23.13
C LEU A 203 -3.29 -7.12 -24.31
N LEU A 204 -2.48 -6.06 -24.26
CA LEU A 204 -2.44 -5.06 -25.32
C LEU A 204 -1.70 -5.58 -26.55
N SER A 205 -0.68 -6.42 -26.36
CA SER A 205 0.09 -7.08 -27.43
C SER A 205 0.52 -8.48 -26.97
N LEU A 206 0.53 -9.43 -27.89
CA LEU A 206 0.87 -10.83 -27.63
C LEU A 206 1.69 -11.40 -28.79
N ARG A 207 3.02 -11.27 -28.67
CA ARG A 207 4.02 -11.79 -29.61
C ARG A 207 4.96 -12.74 -28.87
N GLU A 208 5.69 -13.56 -29.61
CA GLU A 208 6.61 -14.55 -29.01
C GLU A 208 7.76 -13.90 -28.24
N ASP A 209 8.25 -12.77 -28.74
CA ASP A 209 9.34 -11.98 -28.17
C ASP A 209 8.86 -10.92 -27.16
N GLU A 210 7.57 -10.59 -27.17
CA GLU A 210 7.03 -9.47 -26.41
C GLU A 210 5.56 -9.66 -26.04
N ILE A 211 5.25 -9.49 -24.75
CA ILE A 211 3.87 -9.39 -24.25
C ILE A 211 3.70 -8.03 -23.58
N ILE A 212 2.70 -7.26 -24.00
CA ILE A 212 2.35 -5.99 -23.34
C ILE A 212 1.09 -6.20 -22.51
N VAL A 213 1.25 -6.02 -21.20
CA VAL A 213 0.18 -6.19 -20.22
C VAL A 213 -0.26 -4.82 -19.71
N ASP A 214 -1.56 -4.56 -19.75
CA ASP A 214 -2.23 -3.50 -19.00
C ASP A 214 -2.99 -4.11 -17.83
N PHE A 215 -2.51 -3.85 -16.63
CA PHE A 215 -3.18 -4.30 -15.41
C PHE A 215 -4.46 -3.51 -15.10
N GLY A 216 -4.71 -2.41 -15.82
CA GLY A 216 -6.00 -1.75 -15.91
C GLY A 216 -6.51 -1.13 -14.61
N SER A 217 -7.48 -0.23 -14.77
CA SER A 217 -8.03 0.61 -13.70
C SER A 217 -9.02 -0.09 -12.75
N GLU A 218 -8.98 -1.42 -12.60
CA GLU A 218 -9.99 -2.16 -11.83
C GLU A 218 -9.74 -2.20 -10.31
N THR A 219 -8.56 -1.78 -9.85
CA THR A 219 -8.33 -1.58 -8.42
C THR A 219 -8.89 -0.24 -7.96
N LYS A 220 -9.34 -0.15 -6.69
CA LYS A 220 -9.93 1.08 -6.11
C LYS A 220 -9.06 2.33 -6.35
N THR A 221 -7.75 2.19 -6.32
CA THR A 221 -6.78 3.27 -6.52
C THR A 221 -6.59 3.66 -7.98
N SER A 222 -6.76 2.72 -8.92
CA SER A 222 -6.64 2.99 -10.35
C SER A 222 -7.95 3.48 -11.00
N ARG A 223 -9.12 3.27 -10.36
CA ARG A 223 -10.36 3.99 -10.72
C ARG A 223 -10.29 5.49 -10.42
N ALA A 224 -9.67 5.86 -9.31
CA ALA A 224 -9.51 7.26 -8.90
C ALA A 224 -8.49 8.02 -9.75
N ARG A 225 -7.56 7.29 -10.40
CA ARG A 225 -6.51 7.83 -11.26
C ARG A 225 -6.34 6.92 -12.48
N PRO A 226 -7.11 7.13 -13.56
CA PRO A 226 -6.93 6.39 -14.80
C PRO A 226 -5.58 6.76 -15.47
N PHE A 227 -5.16 5.95 -16.45
CA PHE A 227 -3.95 6.20 -17.26
C PHE A 227 -2.65 6.29 -16.45
N ARG A 228 -2.49 5.42 -15.46
CA ARG A 228 -1.24 5.33 -14.69
C ARG A 228 -0.18 4.56 -15.49
N PRO A 229 0.99 5.15 -15.77
CA PRO A 229 2.02 4.46 -16.54
C PRO A 229 2.52 3.19 -15.85
N GLU A 230 2.49 3.16 -14.51
CA GLU A 230 2.90 1.97 -13.76
C GLU A 230 1.95 0.77 -13.97
N MET A 231 0.82 0.93 -14.65
CA MET A 231 -0.08 -0.18 -14.97
C MET A 231 0.33 -0.94 -16.24
N LEU A 232 1.21 -0.36 -17.05
CA LEU A 232 1.71 -0.95 -18.28
C LEU A 232 3.03 -1.67 -18.01
N VAL A 233 3.09 -2.96 -18.36
CA VAL A 233 4.30 -3.78 -18.23
C VAL A 233 4.59 -4.45 -19.56
N VAL A 234 5.83 -4.31 -20.02
CA VAL A 234 6.35 -5.03 -21.19
C VAL A 234 7.14 -6.23 -20.69
N VAL A 235 6.73 -7.43 -21.09
CA VAL A 235 7.39 -8.70 -20.77
C VAL A 235 8.24 -9.13 -21.95
N LYS A 236 9.54 -9.32 -21.69
CA LYS A 236 10.57 -9.76 -22.66
C LYS A 236 11.50 -10.78 -22.03
N GLY A 237 12.36 -11.36 -22.87
CA GLY A 237 13.42 -12.29 -22.47
C GLY A 237 12.94 -13.73 -22.38
N ASP A 238 13.66 -14.51 -21.58
CA ASP A 238 13.33 -15.90 -21.30
C ASP A 238 11.89 -16.06 -20.79
N LEU A 239 11.30 -17.24 -21.03
CA LEU A 239 9.91 -17.58 -20.69
C LEU A 239 8.83 -16.83 -21.50
N THR A 240 9.15 -15.71 -22.15
CA THR A 240 8.17 -14.88 -22.90
C THR A 240 7.49 -15.69 -24.00
N ALA A 241 8.27 -16.38 -24.84
CA ALA A 241 7.74 -17.22 -25.91
C ALA A 241 6.83 -18.33 -25.38
N THR A 242 7.22 -18.99 -24.28
CA THR A 242 6.41 -20.03 -23.64
C THR A 242 5.07 -19.48 -23.14
N ILE A 243 5.08 -18.32 -22.48
CA ILE A 243 3.86 -17.65 -22.00
C ILE A 243 3.00 -17.24 -23.20
N ALA A 244 3.62 -16.63 -24.21
CA ALA A 244 2.93 -16.11 -25.39
C ALA A 244 2.22 -17.22 -26.17
N ALA A 245 2.93 -18.33 -26.46
CA ALA A 245 2.39 -19.47 -27.19
C ALA A 245 1.16 -20.07 -26.47
N TYR A 246 1.23 -20.22 -25.14
CA TYR A 246 0.08 -20.69 -24.37
C TYR A 246 -1.11 -19.75 -24.45
N LEU A 247 -0.88 -18.45 -24.25
CA LEU A 247 -1.94 -17.44 -24.29
C LEU A 247 -2.56 -17.34 -25.69
N GLN A 248 -1.77 -17.40 -26.76
CA GLN A 248 -2.26 -17.38 -28.14
C GLN A 248 -3.17 -18.59 -28.41
N ARG A 249 -2.74 -19.79 -28.02
CA ARG A 249 -3.56 -21.01 -28.16
C ARG A 249 -4.85 -20.93 -27.36
N MET A 250 -4.79 -20.46 -26.11
CA MET A 250 -5.97 -20.30 -25.25
C MET A 250 -6.98 -19.30 -25.84
N LEU A 251 -6.48 -18.16 -26.33
CA LEU A 251 -7.31 -17.06 -26.85
C LEU A 251 -7.78 -17.26 -28.30
N GLY A 252 -7.15 -18.17 -29.04
CA GLY A 252 -7.58 -18.61 -30.37
C GLY A 252 -8.75 -19.59 -30.34
N SER A 253 -9.13 -20.12 -29.17
CA SER A 253 -10.31 -20.98 -29.02
C SER A 253 -11.61 -20.19 -29.26
N ARG A 254 -12.53 -20.76 -30.05
CA ARG A 254 -13.78 -20.10 -30.54
C ARG A 254 -14.74 -19.58 -29.45
N HIS A 255 -14.51 -19.92 -28.18
CA HIS A 255 -15.44 -19.70 -27.08
C HIS A 255 -14.95 -18.69 -26.02
N TRP A 256 -13.84 -17.98 -26.27
CA TRP A 256 -13.27 -17.10 -25.24
C TRP A 256 -13.95 -15.72 -25.17
N SER A 257 -14.77 -15.51 -24.14
CA SER A 257 -15.33 -14.18 -23.83
C SER A 257 -14.24 -13.18 -23.44
N LYS A 258 -14.37 -11.92 -23.90
CA LYS A 258 -13.41 -10.84 -23.59
C LYS A 258 -13.29 -10.55 -22.08
N ASP A 259 -14.35 -10.84 -21.32
CA ASP A 259 -14.43 -10.54 -19.89
C ASP A 259 -14.14 -11.77 -19.01
N ALA A 260 -13.88 -12.93 -19.64
CA ALA A 260 -13.45 -14.12 -18.92
C ALA A 260 -12.04 -13.93 -18.34
N ARG A 261 -11.87 -14.33 -17.07
CA ARG A 261 -10.57 -14.29 -16.39
C ARG A 261 -9.61 -15.28 -17.04
N LEU A 262 -8.41 -14.81 -17.37
CA LEU A 262 -7.33 -15.64 -17.90
C LEU A 262 -6.89 -16.68 -16.85
N PHE A 263 -6.85 -16.29 -15.57
CA PHE A 263 -6.36 -17.14 -14.47
C PHE A 263 -7.32 -17.07 -13.27
N PRO A 264 -8.40 -17.86 -13.22
CA PRO A 264 -9.45 -17.77 -12.20
C PRO A 264 -9.05 -18.41 -10.87
N TYR A 265 -7.78 -18.34 -10.47
CA TYR A 265 -7.28 -18.91 -9.22
C TYR A 265 -7.35 -17.85 -8.11
N PRO A 266 -8.10 -18.10 -7.03
CA PRO A 266 -8.15 -17.17 -5.91
C PRO A 266 -6.81 -17.14 -5.17
N THR A 267 -6.54 -16.05 -4.46
CA THR A 267 -5.31 -15.88 -3.65
C THR A 267 -5.17 -16.93 -2.54
N SER A 268 -6.27 -17.54 -2.09
CA SER A 268 -6.24 -18.69 -1.18
C SER A 268 -5.58 -19.91 -1.81
N ALA A 269 -5.92 -20.24 -3.06
CA ALA A 269 -5.34 -21.39 -3.76
C ALA A 269 -3.82 -21.26 -3.91
N ILE A 270 -3.32 -20.06 -4.20
CA ILE A 270 -1.86 -19.82 -4.28
C ILE A 270 -1.20 -19.84 -2.92
N ARG A 271 -1.89 -19.37 -1.88
CA ARG A 271 -1.38 -19.50 -0.52
C ARG A 271 -1.22 -20.98 -0.13
N GLU A 272 -2.21 -21.81 -0.45
CA GLU A 272 -2.18 -23.24 -0.16
C GLU A 272 -1.09 -23.94 -0.96
N LEU A 273 -0.94 -23.60 -2.25
CA LEU A 273 0.12 -24.12 -3.12
C LEU A 273 1.52 -23.81 -2.58
N LEU A 274 1.76 -22.58 -2.13
CA LEU A 274 3.08 -22.12 -1.71
C LEU A 274 3.44 -22.44 -0.26
N ARG A 275 2.43 -22.77 0.57
CA ARG A 275 2.60 -23.03 2.01
C ARG A 275 3.58 -24.17 2.33
N PRO A 276 3.59 -25.32 1.62
CA PRO A 276 4.54 -26.40 1.90
C PRO A 276 6.01 -25.97 1.79
N ALA A 277 6.31 -25.02 0.90
CA ALA A 277 7.64 -24.45 0.72
C ALA A 277 7.90 -23.20 1.60
N GLY A 278 6.99 -22.88 2.53
CA GLY A 278 7.14 -21.72 3.43
C GLY A 278 6.88 -20.35 2.81
N TYR A 279 6.36 -20.29 1.58
CA TYR A 279 6.11 -19.04 0.87
C TYR A 279 4.66 -18.54 0.95
N LYS A 280 4.48 -17.27 0.60
CA LYS A 280 3.18 -16.61 0.45
C LYS A 280 3.04 -16.10 -0.98
N ALA A 281 1.83 -15.77 -1.43
CA ALA A 281 1.63 -15.19 -2.76
C ALA A 281 2.50 -13.94 -3.03
N HIS A 282 2.82 -13.16 -1.99
CA HIS A 282 3.70 -11.98 -2.11
C HIS A 282 5.18 -12.33 -2.30
N SER A 283 5.59 -13.56 -1.96
CA SER A 283 6.94 -14.08 -2.16
C SER A 283 7.35 -14.08 -3.63
N ILE A 284 6.41 -14.34 -4.55
CA ILE A 284 6.65 -14.29 -6.01
C ILE A 284 7.12 -12.91 -6.44
N LYS A 285 6.32 -11.87 -6.10
CA LYS A 285 6.67 -10.48 -6.41
C LYS A 285 8.01 -10.08 -5.78
N ARG A 286 8.22 -10.39 -4.50
CA ARG A 286 9.46 -10.03 -3.80
C ARG A 286 10.67 -10.75 -4.40
N GLY A 287 10.51 -12.04 -4.73
CA GLY A 287 11.52 -12.84 -5.40
C GLY A 287 11.92 -12.25 -6.75
N ALA A 288 10.95 -11.89 -7.60
CA ALA A 288 11.21 -11.27 -8.88
C ALA A 288 12.00 -9.96 -8.73
N LEU A 289 11.55 -9.06 -7.84
CA LEU A 289 12.25 -7.78 -7.61
C LEU A 289 13.66 -7.97 -7.03
N THR A 290 13.85 -8.96 -6.16
CA THR A 290 15.16 -9.30 -5.59
C THR A 290 16.10 -9.82 -6.68
N TYR A 291 15.58 -10.71 -7.54
CA TYR A 291 16.33 -11.31 -8.65
C TYR A 291 16.75 -10.26 -9.69
N VAL A 292 15.85 -9.31 -10.00
CA VAL A 292 16.14 -8.15 -10.86
C VAL A 292 17.22 -7.28 -10.24
N ALA A 293 17.05 -6.87 -8.98
CA ALA A 293 18.01 -6.00 -8.31
C ALA A 293 19.43 -6.59 -8.29
N GLN A 294 19.56 -7.90 -8.08
CA GLN A 294 20.84 -8.61 -8.14
C GLN A 294 21.48 -8.59 -9.54
N ARG A 295 20.67 -8.63 -10.61
CA ARG A 295 21.15 -8.65 -12.00
C ARG A 295 21.32 -7.27 -12.63
N MET A 296 20.77 -6.23 -12.01
CA MET A 296 20.96 -4.86 -12.45
C MET A 296 22.35 -4.32 -12.12
N VAL A 297 23.07 -4.95 -11.18
CA VAL A 297 24.43 -4.54 -10.82
C VAL A 297 25.33 -4.62 -12.05
N GLY A 298 25.94 -3.49 -12.44
CA GLY A 298 26.78 -3.39 -13.63
C GLY A 298 26.04 -3.13 -14.94
N THR A 299 24.72 -2.92 -14.91
CA THR A 299 23.93 -2.49 -16.07
C THR A 299 23.69 -0.97 -16.05
N ASP A 300 23.28 -0.41 -17.18
CA ASP A 300 22.84 0.99 -17.33
C ASP A 300 21.34 1.18 -17.00
N ILE A 301 20.65 0.13 -16.54
CA ILE A 301 19.21 0.15 -16.32
C ILE A 301 18.87 1.04 -15.10
N PRO A 302 18.04 2.09 -15.25
CA PRO A 302 17.74 3.00 -14.15
C PRO A 302 16.97 2.35 -12.98
N LEU A 303 17.40 2.61 -11.74
CA LEU A 303 16.78 2.06 -10.52
C LEU A 303 15.28 2.41 -10.39
N HIS A 304 14.85 3.58 -10.86
CA HIS A 304 13.45 4.00 -10.76
C HIS A 304 12.49 3.03 -11.48
N LEU A 305 12.97 2.33 -12.53
CA LEU A 305 12.18 1.34 -13.26
C LEU A 305 11.77 0.16 -12.37
N VAL A 306 12.52 -0.15 -11.31
CA VAL A 306 12.15 -1.19 -10.33
C VAL A 306 10.85 -0.81 -9.63
N GLY A 307 10.69 0.47 -9.26
CA GLY A 307 9.45 0.99 -8.70
C GLY A 307 8.29 0.93 -9.68
N VAL A 308 8.55 1.19 -10.97
CA VAL A 308 7.55 1.09 -12.05
C VAL A 308 7.11 -0.36 -12.26
N LEU A 309 8.04 -1.31 -12.38
CA LEU A 309 7.76 -2.74 -12.49
C LEU A 309 6.99 -3.26 -11.26
N ALA A 310 7.39 -2.81 -10.07
CA ALA A 310 6.70 -3.12 -8.82
C ALA A 310 5.34 -2.40 -8.68
N ARG A 311 5.00 -1.50 -9.59
CA ARG A 311 3.78 -0.70 -9.61
C ARG A 311 3.54 0.07 -8.32
N HIS A 312 4.62 0.62 -7.76
CA HIS A 312 4.55 1.50 -6.61
C HIS A 312 3.97 2.86 -7.04
N ALA A 313 3.31 3.55 -6.12
CA ALA A 313 2.71 4.84 -6.43
C ALA A 313 3.80 5.89 -6.66
N ALA A 314 3.64 6.73 -7.70
CA ALA A 314 4.55 7.82 -8.02
C ALA A 314 5.98 7.35 -8.36
N SER A 315 6.12 6.14 -8.90
CA SER A 315 7.43 5.62 -9.35
C SER A 315 7.79 6.04 -10.77
N THR A 316 6.81 6.52 -11.54
CA THR A 316 7.06 7.12 -12.87
C THR A 316 7.44 8.58 -12.69
N VAL A 317 8.75 8.86 -12.75
CA VAL A 317 9.29 10.19 -12.50
C VAL A 317 8.92 11.18 -13.62
N ASN A 318 8.63 10.70 -14.84
CA ASN A 318 8.60 11.57 -16.03
C ASN A 318 7.37 11.43 -16.95
N ILE A 319 6.34 10.68 -16.55
CA ILE A 319 5.14 10.51 -17.40
C ILE A 319 3.90 10.86 -16.58
N ALA A 320 3.35 12.04 -16.83
CA ALA A 320 2.09 12.45 -16.23
C ALA A 320 0.94 11.57 -16.81
N PRO A 321 -0.06 11.18 -15.99
CA PRO A 321 -1.20 10.41 -16.49
C PRO A 321 -1.94 11.07 -17.65
N VAL A 322 -1.96 12.41 -17.68
CA VAL A 322 -2.54 13.19 -18.76
C VAL A 322 -1.81 12.95 -20.08
N THR A 323 -0.48 12.84 -20.07
CA THR A 323 0.31 12.55 -21.28
C THR A 323 -0.11 11.22 -21.88
N LEU A 324 -0.25 10.16 -21.06
CA LEU A 324 -0.73 8.86 -21.54
C LEU A 324 -2.12 8.90 -22.15
N ARG A 325 -3.02 9.74 -21.62
CA ARG A 325 -4.36 9.92 -22.17
C ARG A 325 -4.34 10.46 -23.59
N TYR A 326 -3.37 11.31 -23.92
CA TYR A 326 -3.23 11.92 -25.25
C TYR A 326 -2.42 11.07 -26.23
N LEU A 327 -1.70 10.05 -25.76
CA LEU A 327 -1.01 9.11 -26.65
C LEU A 327 -2.02 8.18 -27.31
N GLN A 328 -2.12 8.28 -28.64
CA GLN A 328 -3.00 7.41 -29.44
C GLN A 328 -2.54 5.94 -29.42
N ASP A 329 -1.22 5.70 -29.33
CA ASP A 329 -0.64 4.37 -29.23
C ASP A 329 -0.14 4.06 -27.80
N VAL A 330 -1.01 3.43 -27.01
CA VAL A 330 -0.68 2.96 -25.66
C VAL A 330 0.41 1.89 -25.66
N ARG A 331 0.58 1.12 -26.75
CA ARG A 331 1.63 0.10 -26.86
C ARG A 331 3.00 0.74 -27.02
N ALA A 332 3.10 1.79 -27.84
CA ALA A 332 4.31 2.60 -27.94
C ALA A 332 4.67 3.21 -26.58
N ALA A 333 3.69 3.76 -25.87
CA ALA A 333 3.89 4.30 -24.52
C ALA A 333 4.41 3.23 -23.53
N ALA A 334 3.84 2.02 -23.56
CA ALA A 334 4.29 0.90 -22.74
C ALA A 334 5.77 0.56 -22.97
N ARG A 335 6.23 0.60 -24.22
CA ARG A 335 7.65 0.36 -24.57
C ARG A 335 8.55 1.49 -24.09
N LEU A 336 8.13 2.74 -24.23
CA LEU A 336 8.87 3.93 -23.77
C LEU A 336 9.05 3.97 -22.24
N ILE A 337 8.14 3.38 -21.48
CA ILE A 337 8.27 3.25 -20.02
C ILE A 337 9.50 2.41 -19.64
N GLY A 338 9.95 1.48 -20.50
CA GLY A 338 11.22 0.78 -20.32
C GLY A 338 11.19 -0.46 -19.40
N THR A 339 10.02 -0.90 -18.92
CA THR A 339 9.92 -2.11 -18.07
C THR A 339 10.44 -3.38 -18.75
N GLY A 340 10.44 -3.42 -20.09
CA GLY A 340 10.98 -4.53 -20.88
C GLY A 340 12.45 -4.86 -20.59
N SER A 341 13.26 -3.85 -20.25
CA SER A 341 14.68 -4.05 -19.89
C SER A 341 14.83 -4.87 -18.60
N LEU A 342 13.97 -4.62 -17.60
CA LEU A 342 13.96 -5.36 -16.34
C LEU A 342 13.35 -6.75 -16.51
N THR A 343 12.26 -6.88 -17.27
CA THR A 343 11.64 -8.19 -17.48
C THR A 343 12.52 -9.12 -18.29
N GLN A 344 13.38 -8.60 -19.16
CA GLN A 344 14.40 -9.38 -19.86
C GLN A 344 15.41 -10.04 -18.90
N LEU A 345 15.61 -9.48 -17.70
CA LEU A 345 16.49 -10.07 -16.68
C LEU A 345 15.84 -11.20 -15.89
N LEU A 346 14.51 -11.44 -15.98
CA LEU A 346 13.71 -12.29 -15.07
C LEU A 346 13.46 -13.73 -15.54
#